data_AF-E1R6C8-F1
#
_entry.id   AF-E1R6C8-F1
#
_cell.length_a   1.000
_cell.length_b   1.000
_cell.length_c   1.000
_cell.angle_alpha   90.00
_cell.angle_beta   90.00
_cell.angle_gamma   90.00
#
_symmetry.space_group_name_H-M   'P 1'
#
loop_
_entity.id
_entity.type
_entity.pdbx_description
1 polymer ?
#
loop_
_entity_poly.entity_id
_entity_poly.type
_entity_poly.pdbx_seq_one_letter_code
_entity_poly.pdbx_strand_id
1 'polypeptide(L)'
;MNEQNDSSVVVALGAKATIEQVSSLADEIRAKLKQTDMLLFQVDQVEQIDLSVIQLMYATKRQADKEGKTFQFTGTASQAFLDTLVDAGFLNEPVDDLSVLHRSLIDFD
;
A
#
# COMPACT_ATOMS: atom_id res chain seq x y z
N MET A 1 20.77 -5.25 -26.51
CA MET A 1 20.03 -5.87 -25.39
C MET A 1 19.39 -4.71 -24.66
N ASN A 2 18.08 -4.56 -24.80
CA ASN A 2 17.36 -3.39 -24.29
C ASN A 2 17.22 -3.52 -22.77
N GLU A 3 17.70 -2.50 -22.05
CA GLU A 3 17.42 -2.30 -20.63
C GLU A 3 15.90 -2.17 -20.48
N GLN A 4 15.28 -3.18 -19.88
CA GLN A 4 13.88 -3.11 -19.46
C GLN A 4 13.79 -2.00 -18.41
N ASN A 5 13.13 -0.89 -18.76
CA ASN A 5 12.67 0.09 -17.78
C ASN A 5 11.59 -0.59 -16.92
N ASP A 6 12.00 -1.26 -15.85
CA ASP A 6 11.14 -1.57 -14.71
C ASP A 6 10.78 -0.24 -14.04
N SER A 7 9.82 0.48 -14.63
CA SER A 7 9.47 1.83 -14.21
C SER A 7 8.58 1.80 -12.98
N SER A 8 9.01 1.14 -11.90
CA SER A 8 8.27 1.12 -10.63
C SER A 8 8.16 2.53 -10.05
N VAL A 9 6.98 2.90 -9.55
CA VAL A 9 6.75 4.20 -8.93
C VAL A 9 6.35 4.02 -7.47
N VAL A 10 6.99 4.80 -6.59
CA VAL A 10 6.75 4.78 -5.16
C VAL A 10 5.70 5.83 -4.77
N VAL A 11 4.73 5.45 -3.94
CA VAL A 11 3.81 6.34 -3.20
C VAL A 11 4.15 6.23 -1.73
N ALA A 12 4.60 7.32 -1.13
CA ALA A 12 4.95 7.34 0.29
C ALA A 12 3.74 7.71 1.14
N LEU A 13 3.41 6.84 2.09
CA LEU A 13 2.44 7.19 3.12
C LEU A 13 3.12 8.09 4.15
N GLY A 14 2.51 9.24 4.43
CA GLY A 14 2.97 10.13 5.49
C GLY A 14 2.73 9.52 6.87
N ALA A 15 3.31 10.15 7.91
CA ALA A 15 3.20 9.65 9.27
C ALA A 15 1.76 9.52 9.79
N LYS A 16 0.87 10.38 9.29
CA LYS A 16 -0.58 10.31 9.51
C LYS A 16 -1.27 10.00 8.19
N ALA A 17 -1.54 8.73 7.97
CA ALA A 17 -2.26 8.24 6.82
C ALA A 17 -3.76 8.12 7.19
N THR A 18 -4.46 9.26 7.19
CA THR A 18 -5.86 9.36 7.65
C THR A 18 -6.80 9.90 6.58
N ILE A 19 -8.09 9.96 6.90
CA ILE A 19 -9.17 10.51 6.08
C ILE A 19 -8.89 11.94 5.59
N GLU A 20 -8.12 12.72 6.34
CA GLU A 20 -7.74 14.08 5.95
C GLU A 20 -6.82 14.08 4.71
N GLN A 21 -6.05 13.00 4.51
CA GLN A 21 -5.09 12.86 3.41
C GLN A 21 -5.58 11.95 2.29
N VAL A 22 -6.64 11.17 2.52
CA VAL A 22 -7.07 10.09 1.61
C VAL A 22 -7.41 10.60 0.20
N SER A 23 -7.98 11.80 0.08
CA SER A 23 -8.35 12.35 -1.23
C SER A 23 -7.13 12.69 -2.06
N SER A 24 -6.17 13.41 -1.47
CA SER A 24 -4.92 13.77 -2.14
C SER A 24 -4.10 12.54 -2.49
N LEU A 25 -4.05 11.57 -1.58
CA LEU A 25 -3.37 10.29 -1.80
C LEU A 25 -4.02 9.51 -2.95
N ALA A 26 -5.36 9.46 -3.02
CA ALA A 26 -6.08 8.79 -4.11
C ALA A 26 -5.78 9.42 -5.48
N ASP A 27 -5.69 10.74 -5.57
CA ASP A 27 -5.36 11.43 -6.82
C ASP A 27 -3.90 11.17 -7.23
N GLU A 28 -2.98 11.17 -6.26
CA GLU A 28 -1.59 10.80 -6.48
C GLU A 28 -1.45 9.37 -7.01
N ILE A 29 -2.11 8.40 -6.36
CA ILE A 29 -2.13 7.00 -6.78
C ILE A 29 -2.66 6.86 -8.21
N ARG A 30 -3.79 7.49 -8.52
CA ARG A 30 -4.38 7.43 -9.87
C ARG A 30 -3.45 8.02 -10.93
N ALA A 31 -2.76 9.11 -10.61
CA ALA A 31 -1.78 9.70 -11.52
C ALA A 31 -0.60 8.76 -11.77
N LYS A 32 -0.09 8.12 -10.70
CA LYS A 32 1.06 7.22 -10.77
C LYS A 32 0.74 5.89 -11.44
N LEU A 33 -0.40 5.27 -11.14
CA LEU A 33 -0.85 4.03 -11.78
C LEU A 33 -0.91 4.15 -13.31
N LYS A 34 -1.26 5.32 -13.84
CA LYS A 34 -1.26 5.57 -15.30
C LYS A 34 0.13 5.55 -15.94
N GLN A 35 1.18 5.72 -15.15
CA GLN A 35 2.56 5.92 -15.61
C GLN A 35 3.47 4.71 -15.33
N THR A 36 2.99 3.72 -14.57
CA THR A 36 3.79 2.58 -14.13
C THR A 36 3.05 1.27 -14.29
N ASP A 37 3.80 0.19 -14.49
CA ASP A 37 3.30 -1.18 -14.38
C ASP A 37 3.48 -1.76 -12.98
N MET A 38 4.18 -1.05 -12.08
CA MET A 38 4.43 -1.46 -10.71
C MET A 38 4.34 -0.29 -9.73
N LEU A 39 3.35 -0.33 -8.84
CA LEU A 39 3.18 0.64 -7.77
C LEU A 39 3.71 0.09 -6.44
N LEU A 40 4.59 0.85 -5.79
CA LEU A 40 5.14 0.53 -4.48
C LEU A 40 4.55 1.46 -3.42
N PHE A 41 3.89 0.92 -2.41
CA PHE A 41 3.44 1.67 -1.23
C PHE A 41 4.51 1.64 -0.15
N GLN A 42 5.14 2.79 0.07
CA GLN A 42 6.16 2.95 1.09
C GLN A 42 5.53 3.28 2.45
N VAL A 43 5.80 2.43 3.45
CA VAL A 43 5.15 2.49 4.78
C VAL A 43 6.09 2.89 5.92
N ASP A 44 7.34 3.25 5.62
CA ASP A 44 8.42 3.53 6.60
C ASP A 44 8.05 4.51 7.71
N GLN A 45 7.23 5.51 7.38
CA GLN A 45 6.94 6.63 8.28
C GLN A 45 5.58 6.50 8.96
N VAL A 46 4.79 5.47 8.64
CA VAL A 46 3.39 5.40 9.09
C VAL A 46 3.35 5.11 10.59
N GLU A 47 2.95 6.11 11.37
CA GLU A 47 2.72 5.99 12.82
C GLU A 47 1.23 5.81 13.13
N GLN A 48 0.38 6.40 12.29
CA GLN A 48 -1.06 6.34 12.40
C GLN A 48 -1.66 6.10 11.01
N ILE A 49 -2.50 5.07 10.91
CA ILE A 49 -3.32 4.82 9.73
C ILE A 49 -4.78 4.66 10.16
N ASP A 50 -5.73 5.05 9.32
CA ASP A 50 -7.14 4.75 9.56
C ASP A 50 -7.76 3.90 8.47
N LEU A 51 -9.00 3.49 8.73
CA LEU A 51 -9.77 2.62 7.85
C LEU A 51 -9.90 3.18 6.43
N SER A 52 -9.97 4.50 6.25
CA SER A 52 -10.15 5.11 4.94
C SER A 52 -8.93 4.91 4.04
N VAL A 53 -7.73 5.00 4.60
CA VAL A 53 -6.49 4.74 3.85
C VAL A 53 -6.30 3.26 3.62
N ILE A 54 -6.64 2.39 4.58
CA ILE A 54 -6.62 0.93 4.37
C ILE A 54 -7.56 0.56 3.22
N GLN A 55 -8.79 1.10 3.20
CA GLN A 55 -9.73 0.87 2.10
C GLN A 55 -9.20 1.37 0.74
N LEU A 56 -8.51 2.52 0.73
CA LEU A 56 -7.85 3.03 -0.47
C LEU A 56 -6.74 2.09 -0.95
N MET A 57 -5.94 1.51 -0.04
CA MET A 57 -4.92 0.51 -0.39
C MET A 57 -5.55 -0.70 -1.09
N TYR A 58 -6.63 -1.25 -0.55
CA TYR A 58 -7.35 -2.38 -1.16
C TYR A 58 -7.98 -2.02 -2.50
N ALA A 59 -8.56 -0.83 -2.61
CA ALA A 59 -9.08 -0.33 -3.88
C ALA A 59 -7.96 -0.20 -4.93
N THR A 60 -6.79 0.26 -4.51
CA THR A 60 -5.60 0.43 -5.36
C THR A 60 -5.07 -0.92 -5.85
N LYS A 61 -4.91 -1.91 -4.96
CA LYS A 61 -4.54 -3.29 -5.32
C LYS A 61 -5.50 -3.86 -6.36
N ARG A 62 -6.81 -3.84 -6.08
CA ARG A 62 -7.83 -4.33 -7.02
C ARG A 62 -7.81 -3.61 -8.37
N GLN A 63 -7.55 -2.31 -8.37
CA GLN A 63 -7.40 -1.54 -9.62
C GLN A 63 -6.15 -2.00 -10.39
N ALA A 64 -5.01 -2.14 -9.70
CA ALA A 64 -3.78 -2.63 -10.31
C ALA A 64 -3.99 -4.02 -10.94
N ASP A 65 -4.60 -4.96 -10.23
CA ASP A 65 -4.88 -6.31 -10.75
C ASP A 65 -5.76 -6.27 -12.01
N LYS A 66 -6.83 -5.46 -11.96
CA LYS A 66 -7.74 -5.30 -13.10
C LYS A 66 -7.04 -4.73 -14.33
N GLU A 67 -6.01 -3.91 -14.14
CA GLU A 67 -5.22 -3.30 -15.20
C GLU A 67 -3.97 -4.14 -15.57
N GLY A 68 -3.76 -5.30 -14.94
CA GLY A 68 -2.58 -6.15 -15.17
C GLY A 68 -1.29 -5.56 -14.60
N LYS A 69 -1.39 -4.67 -13.62
CA LYS A 69 -0.27 -3.98 -12.96
C LYS A 69 0.04 -4.65 -11.62
N THR A 70 1.26 -4.46 -11.14
CA THR A 70 1.72 -4.97 -9.85
C THR A 70 1.56 -3.93 -8.76
N PHE A 71 1.11 -4.36 -7.58
CA PHE A 71 1.09 -3.56 -6.35
C PHE A 71 1.91 -4.28 -5.28
N GLN A 72 2.82 -3.57 -4.62
CA GLN A 72 3.61 -4.11 -3.50
C GLN A 72 3.81 -3.07 -2.40
N PHE A 73 4.15 -3.57 -1.22
CA PHE A 73 4.64 -2.75 -0.12
C PHE A 73 6.16 -2.61 -0.17
N THR A 74 6.69 -1.49 0.29
CA THR A 74 8.13 -1.27 0.48
C THR A 74 8.41 -0.53 1.78
N GLY A 75 9.63 -0.64 2.27
CA GLY A 75 10.07 -0.04 3.53
C GLY A 75 9.95 -0.98 4.74
N THR A 76 9.75 -0.38 5.91
CA THR A 76 9.63 -1.03 7.22
C THR A 76 8.30 -0.66 7.84
N ALA A 77 7.42 -1.64 8.03
CA ALA A 77 6.16 -1.44 8.73
C ALA A 77 6.43 -1.15 10.22
N SER A 78 5.87 -0.07 10.75
CA SER A 78 5.89 0.19 12.19
C SER A 78 4.96 -0.78 12.91
N GLN A 79 5.24 -1.06 14.20
CA GLN A 79 4.35 -1.88 15.01
C GLN A 79 2.94 -1.27 15.10
N ALA A 80 2.84 0.07 15.23
CA ALA A 80 1.56 0.75 15.29
C ALA A 80 0.71 0.57 14.02
N PHE A 81 1.35 0.55 12.85
CA PHE A 81 0.69 0.25 11.58
C PHE A 81 0.16 -1.19 11.55
N LEU A 82 0.98 -2.16 11.98
CA LEU A 82 0.59 -3.58 12.02
C LEU A 82 -0.53 -3.83 13.04
N ASP A 83 -0.43 -3.27 14.23
CA ASP A 83 -1.45 -3.38 15.27
C ASP A 83 -2.78 -2.81 14.78
N THR A 84 -2.75 -1.67 14.07
CA THR A 84 -3.97 -1.09 13.50
C THR A 84 -4.62 -2.00 12.46
N LEU A 85 -3.82 -2.70 11.64
CA LEU A 85 -4.36 -3.68 10.68
C LEU A 85 -4.96 -4.89 11.38
N VAL A 86 -4.39 -5.33 12.49
CA VAL A 86 -4.94 -6.42 13.33
C VAL A 86 -6.25 -5.98 13.99
N ASP A 87 -6.24 -4.83 14.67
CA ASP A 87 -7.41 -4.28 15.36
C ASP A 87 -8.58 -4.01 14.40
N ALA A 88 -8.29 -3.62 13.17
CA ALA A 88 -9.28 -3.39 12.12
C ALA A 88 -9.71 -4.68 11.38
N GLY A 89 -9.14 -5.83 11.71
CA GLY A 89 -9.50 -7.13 11.14
C GLY A 89 -8.99 -7.38 9.72
N PHE A 90 -7.93 -6.69 9.29
CA PHE A 90 -7.25 -6.92 8.01
C PHE A 90 -6.03 -7.85 8.15
N LEU A 91 -5.55 -8.08 9.37
CA LEU A 91 -4.56 -9.10 9.73
C LEU A 91 -5.09 -9.92 10.89
N ASN A 92 -4.73 -11.21 10.94
CA ASN A 92 -5.03 -12.05 12.11
C ASN A 92 -4.04 -11.79 13.25
N GLU A 93 -2.78 -11.55 12.92
CA GLU A 93 -1.69 -11.25 13.85
C GLU A 93 -0.65 -10.34 13.16
N PRO A 94 0.17 -9.59 13.93
CA PRO A 94 1.24 -8.79 13.37
C PRO A 94 2.27 -9.66 12.65
N VAL A 95 2.92 -9.09 11.62
CA VAL A 95 3.97 -9.78 10.86
C VAL A 95 5.32 -9.11 11.07
N ASP A 96 6.40 -9.91 11.18
CA ASP A 96 7.75 -9.39 11.41
C ASP A 96 8.46 -8.92 10.12
N ASP A 97 7.96 -9.34 8.96
CA ASP A 97 8.60 -9.07 7.66
C ASP A 97 7.58 -8.53 6.64
N LEU A 98 7.88 -7.38 6.04
CA LEU A 98 7.02 -6.76 5.03
C LEU A 98 6.81 -7.64 3.79
N SER A 99 7.77 -8.52 3.46
CA SER A 99 7.66 -9.46 2.34
C SER A 99 6.47 -10.41 2.47
N VAL A 100 5.99 -10.62 3.71
CA VAL A 100 4.88 -11.52 4.04
C VAL A 100 3.58 -10.77 4.25
N LEU A 101 3.61 -9.44 4.37
CA LEU A 101 2.43 -8.63 4.63
C LEU A 101 1.35 -8.85 3.59
N HIS A 102 1.70 -8.83 2.30
CA HIS A 102 0.74 -8.98 1.21
C HIS A 102 -0.08 -10.27 1.32
N ARG A 103 0.56 -11.39 1.63
CA ARG A 103 -0.10 -12.72 1.77
C ARG A 103 -0.83 -12.91 3.09
N SER A 104 -0.60 -12.01 4.05
CA SER A 104 -1.20 -12.09 5.38
C SER A 104 -2.46 -11.22 5.49
N LEU A 105 -2.60 -10.24 4.60
CA LEU A 105 -3.77 -9.38 4.51
C LEU A 105 -5.00 -10.17 4.03
N ILE A 106 -6.08 -10.08 4.80
CA ILE A 106 -7.34 -10.77 4.52
C ILE A 106 -7.99 -10.18 3.27
N ASP A 107 -8.42 -11.02 2.31
CA ASP A 107 -9.05 -10.61 1.05
C ASP A 107 -8.20 -9.65 0.18
N PHE A 108 -6.87 -9.80 0.22
CA PHE A 108 -5.93 -8.94 -0.52
C PHE A 108 -5.38 -9.54 -1.83
N ASP A 109 -5.64 -10.83 -2.09
CA ASP A 109 -5.20 -11.55 -3.29
C ASP A 109 -6.04 -11.23 -4.54
#